data_AF-A0AAV0AFN1-F1
#
_entry.id   AF-A0AAV0AFN1-F1
#
_cell.length_a   1.000
_cell.length_b   1.000
_cell.length_c   1.000
_cell.angle_alpha   90.00
_cell.angle_beta   90.00
_cell.angle_gamma   90.00
#
_symmetry.space_group_name_H-M   'P 1'
#
loop_
_entity.id
_entity.type
_entity.pdbx_description
1 polymer ?
#
loop_
_entity_poly.entity_id
_entity_poly.type
_entity_poly.pdbx_seq_one_letter_code
_entity_poly.pdbx_strand_id
1 'polypeptide(L)'
;MPNMYACGILFGKMILELGGESKVQNETNQIFCNVEFKTKEFFGGEYNAIGEKVRDKSGVVGEFFGKWNELMFDASKAQVTQKTVLPESEQDWNKSRRLWSRFTRAIKKKDLDLATEAKTAIEDFQRDQARERVEKEELWEQVFFKHADEVWKPKFELPENCKEGTDLIKKFIFDHHTSIPTSETFDLIKEFNRRGSYRGNSSSSNTPTTATNVNFENNHNNSNHGTKRADHLIRKYSSLSSPGIDVVSIDKIDSSTFQQIS
;
A
#
# COMPACT_ATOMS: atom_id res chain seq x y z
N MET A 1 3.53 4.78 13.16
CA MET A 1 3.04 3.49 12.61
C MET A 1 3.67 2.41 13.45
N PRO A 2 2.90 1.41 13.92
CA PRO A 2 3.47 0.28 14.64
C PRO A 2 4.35 -0.58 13.73
N ASN A 3 5.21 -1.38 14.36
CA ASN A 3 5.98 -2.40 13.66
C ASN A 3 5.06 -3.57 13.25
N MET A 4 5.45 -4.30 12.20
CA MET A 4 4.79 -5.51 11.76
C MET A 4 5.77 -6.68 11.86
N TYR A 5 5.37 -7.72 12.57
CA TYR A 5 6.14 -8.93 12.79
C TYR A 5 5.49 -10.11 12.07
N ALA A 6 6.32 -10.99 11.50
CA ALA A 6 5.88 -12.28 10.96
C ALA A 6 6.33 -13.39 11.91
N CYS A 7 5.39 -13.96 12.65
CA CYS A 7 5.60 -15.04 13.60
C CYS A 7 5.41 -16.40 12.93
N GLY A 8 6.03 -17.45 13.48
CA GLY A 8 5.84 -18.83 13.01
C GLY A 8 6.54 -19.17 11.69
N ILE A 9 7.62 -18.46 11.32
CA ILE A 9 8.35 -18.69 10.07
C ILE A 9 9.03 -20.06 10.05
N LEU A 10 9.66 -20.47 11.17
CA LEU A 10 10.38 -21.75 11.26
C LEU A 10 9.49 -22.90 11.72
N PHE A 11 8.55 -22.63 12.63
CA PHE A 11 7.68 -23.65 13.22
C PHE A 11 6.28 -23.07 13.48
N GLY A 12 5.25 -23.84 13.13
CA GLY A 12 3.85 -23.50 13.38
C GLY A 12 3.20 -22.72 12.23
N LYS A 13 2.04 -22.11 12.53
CA LYS A 13 1.26 -21.33 11.56
C LYS A 13 1.83 -19.92 11.45
N MET A 14 2.08 -19.46 10.23
CA MET A 14 2.51 -18.09 9.97
C MET A 14 1.40 -17.09 10.34
N ILE A 15 1.73 -16.10 11.17
CA ILE A 15 0.80 -15.06 11.64
C ILE A 15 1.50 -13.69 11.55
N LEU A 16 0.77 -12.68 11.11
CA LEU A 16 1.22 -11.28 11.16
C LEU A 16 0.74 -10.62 12.45
N GLU A 17 1.65 -10.01 13.19
CA GLU A 17 1.37 -9.27 14.42
C GLU A 17 1.82 -7.82 14.33
N LEU A 18 0.98 -6.92 14.82
CA LEU A 18 1.40 -5.54 15.07
C LEU A 18 2.06 -5.46 16.45
N GLY A 19 3.18 -4.76 16.54
CA GLY A 19 3.90 -4.59 17.79
C GLY A 19 4.56 -3.23 17.95
N GLY A 20 4.90 -2.89 19.18
CA GLY A 20 5.55 -1.65 19.55
C GLY A 20 4.60 -0.46 19.63
N GLU A 21 5.17 0.74 19.72
CA GLU A 21 4.42 1.96 20.00
C GLU A 21 4.10 2.75 18.72
N SER A 22 2.92 3.38 18.68
CA SER A 22 2.55 4.34 17.64
C SER A 22 1.98 5.61 18.27
N LYS A 23 2.74 6.69 18.16
CA LYS A 23 2.31 8.02 18.60
C LYS A 23 1.29 8.63 17.65
N VAL A 24 0.18 9.11 18.22
CA VAL A 24 -0.84 9.94 17.57
C VAL A 24 -0.87 11.26 18.32
N GLN A 25 -0.69 12.38 17.62
CA GLN A 25 -0.66 13.71 18.22
C GLN A 25 -1.39 14.71 17.31
N ASN A 26 -2.22 15.54 17.93
CA ASN A 26 -2.81 16.72 17.31
C ASN A 26 -2.21 17.95 18.01
N GLU A 27 -1.40 18.73 17.28
CA GLU A 27 -0.72 19.91 17.84
C GLU A 27 -1.69 21.06 18.12
N THR A 28 -2.73 21.23 17.29
CA THR A 28 -3.74 22.29 17.43
C THR A 28 -4.50 22.19 18.74
N ASN A 29 -4.98 20.99 19.06
CA ASN A 29 -5.77 20.75 20.28
C ASN A 29 -4.92 20.20 21.43
N GLN A 30 -3.62 19.99 21.21
CA GLN A 30 -2.66 19.45 22.18
C GLN A 30 -3.08 18.10 22.78
N ILE A 31 -3.80 17.29 21.99
CA ILE A 31 -4.22 15.94 22.37
C ILE A 31 -3.18 14.96 21.83
N PHE A 32 -2.72 14.04 22.67
CA PHE A 32 -1.78 13.00 22.26
C PHE A 32 -2.11 11.66 22.91
N CYS A 33 -1.74 10.59 22.21
CA CYS A 33 -1.87 9.22 22.67
C CYS A 33 -0.73 8.39 22.09
N ASN A 34 -0.10 7.56 22.91
CA ASN A 34 0.97 6.67 22.47
C ASN A 34 0.48 5.22 22.39
N VAL A 35 -0.18 4.84 21.30
CA VAL A 35 -0.82 3.51 21.22
C VAL A 35 0.20 2.39 21.29
N GLU A 36 0.13 1.55 22.33
CA GLU A 36 0.92 0.33 22.43
C GLU A 36 0.21 -0.83 21.73
N PHE A 37 0.91 -1.46 20.76
CA PHE A 37 0.51 -2.70 20.14
C PHE A 37 1.29 -3.84 20.78
N LYS A 38 0.58 -4.75 21.45
CA LYS A 38 1.20 -5.86 22.18
C LYS A 38 1.33 -7.08 21.26
N THR A 39 2.55 -7.61 21.18
CA THR A 39 2.81 -8.91 20.57
C THR A 39 2.54 -10.02 21.57
N LYS A 40 2.23 -11.21 21.09
CA LYS A 40 1.98 -12.34 21.99
C LYS A 40 3.29 -12.82 22.63
N GLU A 41 3.32 -12.88 23.96
CA GLU A 41 4.46 -13.43 24.70
C GLU A 41 4.45 -14.97 24.70
N PHE A 42 5.65 -15.56 24.86
CA PHE A 42 5.87 -17.01 24.78
C PHE A 42 5.10 -17.82 25.84
N PHE A 43 4.80 -17.22 27.00
CA PHE A 43 4.17 -17.89 28.14
C PHE A 43 2.66 -17.68 28.26
N GLY A 44 2.02 -17.12 27.22
CA GLY A 44 0.61 -16.79 27.22
C GLY A 44 0.38 -15.32 26.88
N GLY A 45 -0.80 -15.01 26.34
CA GLY A 45 -1.15 -13.67 25.89
C GLY A 45 -2.19 -13.70 24.78
N GLU A 46 -2.93 -12.59 24.66
CA GLU A 46 -3.90 -12.40 23.59
C GLU A 46 -3.23 -11.77 22.37
N TYR A 47 -3.55 -12.29 21.18
CA TYR A 47 -3.13 -11.65 19.94
C TYR A 47 -3.83 -10.30 19.77
N ASN A 48 -3.15 -9.37 19.11
CA ASN A 48 -3.70 -8.10 18.65
C ASN A 48 -4.14 -7.14 19.76
N ALA A 49 -3.71 -7.35 21.00
CA ALA A 49 -4.06 -6.47 22.10
C ALA A 49 -3.46 -5.07 21.90
N ILE A 50 -4.28 -4.06 22.18
CA ILE A 50 -3.92 -2.65 22.21
C ILE A 50 -4.45 -2.03 23.50
N GLY A 51 -3.80 -0.99 23.97
CA GLY A 51 -4.42 -0.12 24.94
C GLY A 51 -3.52 1.03 25.34
N GLU A 52 -4.11 2.20 25.56
CA GLU A 52 -3.45 3.31 26.23
C GLU A 52 -4.45 4.40 26.65
N LYS A 53 -3.94 5.37 27.41
CA LYS A 53 -4.59 6.60 27.82
C LYS A 53 -4.42 7.69 26.77
N VAL A 54 -5.50 8.39 26.51
CA VAL A 54 -5.53 9.62 25.72
C VAL A 54 -5.30 10.78 26.68
N ARG A 55 -4.37 11.67 26.34
CA ARG A 55 -3.96 12.78 27.20
C ARG A 55 -4.11 14.11 26.47
N ASP A 56 -4.45 15.13 27.24
CA ASP A 56 -4.38 16.54 26.85
C ASP A 56 -3.53 17.32 27.86
N LYS A 57 -3.58 18.66 27.79
CA LYS A 57 -2.88 19.55 28.73
C LYS A 57 -3.37 19.44 30.19
N SER A 58 -4.58 18.96 30.41
CA SER A 58 -5.24 18.87 31.71
C SER A 58 -5.05 17.50 32.36
N GLY A 59 -4.65 16.49 31.60
CA GLY A 59 -4.30 15.17 32.12
C GLY A 59 -4.82 14.05 31.22
N VAL A 60 -5.37 13.00 31.83
CA VAL A 60 -5.98 11.88 31.10
C VAL A 60 -7.43 12.24 30.78
N VAL A 61 -7.77 12.28 29.49
CA VAL A 61 -9.12 12.60 29.00
C VAL A 61 -9.91 11.36 28.59
N GLY A 62 -9.24 10.22 28.46
CA GLY A 62 -9.87 8.96 28.15
C GLY A 62 -8.86 7.82 28.10
N GLU A 63 -9.37 6.61 27.92
CA GLU A 63 -8.56 5.41 27.73
C GLU A 63 -9.27 4.46 26.78
N PHE A 64 -8.50 3.63 26.09
CA PHE A 64 -9.02 2.54 25.28
C PHE A 64 -8.15 1.32 25.51
N PHE A 65 -8.75 0.15 25.47
CA PHE A 65 -8.09 -1.15 25.54
C PHE A 65 -8.92 -2.18 24.79
N GLY A 66 -8.29 -3.23 24.29
CA GLY A 66 -8.98 -4.30 23.59
C GLY A 66 -8.08 -4.90 22.53
N LYS A 67 -8.64 -5.40 21.45
CA LYS A 67 -7.86 -5.88 20.31
C LYS A 67 -8.14 -5.05 19.08
N TRP A 68 -7.10 -4.68 18.33
CA TRP A 68 -7.25 -3.80 17.16
C TRP A 68 -8.06 -4.43 16.02
N ASN A 69 -8.18 -5.75 16.01
CA ASN A 69 -8.98 -6.53 15.06
C ASN A 69 -10.36 -6.91 15.61
N GLU A 70 -10.64 -6.64 16.89
CA GLU A 70 -11.96 -6.84 17.52
C GLU A 70 -12.57 -5.46 17.86
N LEU A 71 -13.75 -5.47 18.48
CA LEU A 71 -14.77 -4.41 18.42
C LEU A 71 -14.40 -3.06 19.07
N MET A 72 -13.51 -2.28 18.44
CA MET A 72 -13.44 -0.81 18.60
C MET A 72 -14.11 -0.07 17.43
N PHE A 73 -14.23 -0.75 16.30
CA PHE A 73 -14.88 -0.28 15.09
C PHE A 73 -15.51 -1.48 14.39
N ASP A 74 -16.82 -1.42 14.13
CA ASP A 74 -17.53 -2.49 13.43
C ASP A 74 -17.25 -2.40 11.92
N ALA A 75 -16.14 -3.01 11.50
CA ALA A 75 -15.73 -3.04 10.11
C ALA A 75 -16.77 -3.72 9.19
N SER A 76 -17.71 -4.52 9.72
CA SER A 76 -18.78 -5.13 8.94
C SER A 76 -19.86 -4.12 8.52
N LYS A 77 -20.03 -3.04 9.29
CA LYS A 77 -20.98 -1.95 9.01
C LYS A 77 -20.34 -0.78 8.26
N ALA A 78 -19.02 -0.77 8.16
CA ALA A 78 -18.28 0.29 7.49
C ALA A 78 -18.45 0.21 5.97
N GLN A 79 -18.86 1.30 5.33
CA GLN A 79 -18.83 1.39 3.87
C GLN A 79 -17.40 1.64 3.40
N VAL A 80 -16.84 0.69 2.66
CA VAL A 80 -15.52 0.83 2.04
C VAL A 80 -15.68 1.52 0.69
N THR A 81 -15.31 2.79 0.61
CA THR A 81 -15.20 3.50 -0.67
C THR A 81 -14.07 2.90 -1.49
N GLN A 82 -14.42 2.20 -2.56
CA GLN A 82 -13.45 1.68 -3.51
C GLN A 82 -12.79 2.84 -4.26
N LYS A 83 -11.49 2.71 -4.54
CA LYS A 83 -10.79 3.69 -5.37
C LYS A 83 -11.21 3.53 -6.83
N THR A 84 -11.59 4.63 -7.46
CA THR A 84 -11.74 4.68 -8.91
C THR A 84 -10.36 4.76 -9.55
N VAL A 85 -10.07 3.86 -10.49
CA VAL A 85 -8.80 3.81 -11.22
C VAL A 85 -9.07 3.64 -12.70
N LEU A 86 -8.23 4.26 -13.53
CA LEU A 86 -8.32 4.14 -14.99
C LEU A 86 -8.20 2.67 -15.45
N PRO A 87 -8.80 2.31 -16.59
CA PRO A 87 -8.58 1.01 -17.25
C PRO A 87 -7.09 0.74 -17.50
N GLU A 88 -6.68 -0.53 -17.45
CA GLU A 88 -5.26 -0.91 -17.62
C GLU A 88 -4.69 -0.47 -18.97
N SER A 89 -5.51 -0.40 -20.02
CA SER A 89 -5.13 0.06 -21.36
C SER A 89 -4.77 1.54 -21.42
N GLU A 90 -5.34 2.36 -20.55
CA GLU A 90 -5.15 3.82 -20.50
C GLU A 90 -4.10 4.25 -19.48
N GLN A 91 -3.68 3.35 -18.59
CA GLN A 91 -2.62 3.63 -17.62
C GLN A 91 -1.26 3.64 -18.29
N ASP A 92 -0.34 4.53 -17.88
CA ASP A 92 1.05 4.42 -18.33
C ASP A 92 1.70 3.08 -17.96
N TRP A 93 2.74 2.73 -18.71
CA TRP A 93 3.43 1.43 -18.60
C TRP A 93 3.93 1.11 -17.18
N ASN A 94 4.31 2.12 -16.39
CA ASN A 94 4.89 1.95 -15.05
C ASN A 94 3.86 2.11 -13.91
N LYS A 95 2.58 2.33 -14.21
CA LYS A 95 1.54 2.38 -13.16
C LYS A 95 1.36 0.98 -12.59
N SER A 96 1.25 0.88 -11.26
CA SER A 96 1.36 -0.39 -10.54
C SER A 96 0.43 -1.49 -11.06
N ARG A 97 -0.84 -1.17 -11.36
CA ARG A 97 -1.81 -2.17 -11.84
C ARG A 97 -1.39 -2.73 -13.21
N ARG A 98 -0.95 -1.87 -14.14
CA ARG A 98 -0.47 -2.28 -15.47
C ARG A 98 0.85 -3.03 -15.39
N LEU A 99 1.84 -2.49 -14.68
CA LEU A 99 3.18 -3.06 -14.55
C LEU A 99 3.12 -4.48 -13.94
N TRP A 100 2.32 -4.66 -12.88
CA TRP A 100 2.22 -5.94 -12.15
C TRP A 100 1.06 -6.83 -12.62
N SER A 101 0.44 -6.53 -13.78
CA SER A 101 -0.80 -7.21 -14.18
C SER A 101 -0.60 -8.70 -14.43
N ARG A 102 0.49 -9.11 -15.12
CA ARG A 102 0.78 -10.53 -15.36
C ARG A 102 1.12 -11.27 -14.08
N PHE A 103 1.96 -10.69 -13.22
CA PHE A 103 2.28 -11.25 -11.90
C PHE A 103 1.02 -11.49 -11.06
N THR A 104 0.18 -10.47 -10.90
CA THR A 104 -1.05 -10.58 -10.09
C THR A 104 -2.07 -11.55 -10.69
N ARG A 105 -2.16 -11.66 -12.03
CA ARG A 105 -2.97 -12.69 -12.70
C ARG A 105 -2.44 -14.11 -12.44
N ALA A 106 -1.13 -14.31 -12.48
CA ALA A 106 -0.49 -15.60 -12.21
C ALA A 106 -0.73 -16.06 -10.77
N ILE A 107 -0.53 -15.16 -9.79
CA ILE A 107 -0.83 -15.42 -8.38
C ILE A 107 -2.30 -15.80 -8.18
N LYS A 108 -3.24 -15.09 -8.80
CA LYS A 108 -4.67 -15.42 -8.72
C LYS A 108 -5.01 -16.80 -9.31
N LYS A 109 -4.26 -17.22 -10.34
CA LYS A 109 -4.38 -18.55 -10.95
C LYS A 109 -3.60 -19.64 -10.19
N LYS A 110 -2.87 -19.26 -9.13
CA LYS A 110 -1.94 -20.13 -8.38
C LYS A 110 -0.82 -20.71 -9.26
N ASP A 111 -0.45 -20.02 -10.33
CA ASP A 111 0.65 -20.40 -11.21
C ASP A 111 1.93 -19.72 -10.70
N LEU A 112 2.68 -20.43 -9.85
CA LEU A 112 3.85 -19.90 -9.16
C LEU A 112 5.06 -19.74 -10.09
N ASP A 113 5.19 -20.61 -11.09
CA ASP A 113 6.26 -20.54 -12.08
C ASP A 113 6.09 -19.27 -12.92
N LEU A 114 4.87 -19.05 -13.43
CA LEU A 114 4.53 -17.85 -14.18
C LEU A 114 4.64 -16.57 -13.34
N ALA A 115 4.28 -16.64 -12.06
CA ALA A 115 4.45 -15.52 -11.14
C ALA A 115 5.93 -15.19 -10.92
N THR A 116 6.78 -16.21 -10.75
CA THR A 116 8.22 -16.04 -10.57
C THR A 116 8.84 -15.43 -11.82
N GLU A 117 8.54 -15.98 -12.99
CA GLU A 117 9.00 -15.46 -14.29
C GLU A 117 8.60 -13.99 -14.49
N ALA A 118 7.34 -13.65 -14.22
CA ALA A 118 6.85 -12.28 -14.35
C ALA A 118 7.50 -11.30 -13.36
N LYS A 119 7.73 -11.74 -12.11
CA LYS A 119 8.42 -10.93 -11.10
C LYS A 119 9.87 -10.70 -11.50
N THR A 120 10.57 -11.75 -11.91
CA THR A 120 11.97 -11.69 -12.35
C THR A 120 12.13 -10.72 -13.52
N ALA A 121 11.27 -10.80 -14.55
CA ALA A 121 11.33 -9.89 -15.68
C ALA A 121 11.22 -8.40 -15.27
N ILE A 122 10.28 -8.07 -14.39
CA ILE A 122 10.10 -6.69 -13.87
C ILE A 122 11.32 -6.24 -13.07
N GLU A 123 11.84 -7.10 -12.19
CA GLU A 123 12.99 -6.77 -11.33
C GLU A 123 14.29 -6.63 -12.13
N ASP A 124 14.52 -7.47 -13.12
CA ASP A 124 15.68 -7.37 -14.03
C ASP A 124 15.64 -6.08 -14.84
N PHE A 125 14.48 -5.72 -15.39
CA PHE A 125 14.30 -4.43 -16.06
C PHE A 125 14.60 -3.24 -15.13
N GLN A 126 14.14 -3.28 -13.87
CA GLN A 126 14.46 -2.23 -12.90
C GLN A 126 15.97 -2.18 -12.59
N ARG A 127 16.63 -3.35 -12.54
CA ARG A 127 18.08 -3.50 -12.32
C ARG A 127 18.87 -2.93 -13.49
N ASP A 128 18.47 -3.23 -14.70
CA ASP A 128 19.07 -2.73 -15.94
C ASP A 128 18.93 -1.21 -16.02
N GLN A 129 17.74 -0.67 -15.75
CA GLN A 129 17.50 0.76 -15.71
C GLN A 129 18.32 1.47 -14.62
N ALA A 130 18.55 0.83 -13.47
CA ALA A 130 19.43 1.40 -12.44
C ALA A 130 20.89 1.40 -12.90
N ARG A 131 21.35 0.34 -13.56
CA ARG A 131 22.70 0.25 -14.13
C ARG A 131 22.91 1.31 -15.23
N GLU A 132 21.97 1.47 -16.15
CA GLU A 132 22.02 2.48 -17.21
C GLU A 132 22.14 3.90 -16.64
N ARG A 133 21.42 4.21 -15.55
CA ARG A 133 21.53 5.53 -14.89
C ARG A 133 22.91 5.77 -14.30
N VAL A 134 23.48 4.76 -13.64
CA VAL A 134 24.84 4.85 -13.10
C VAL A 134 25.86 5.04 -14.22
N GLU A 135 25.74 4.29 -15.32
CA GLU A 135 26.61 4.41 -16.49
C GLU A 135 26.53 5.79 -17.16
N LYS A 136 25.36 6.42 -17.15
CA LYS A 136 25.12 7.78 -17.68
C LYS A 136 25.38 8.89 -16.67
N GLU A 137 25.78 8.55 -15.44
CA GLU A 137 25.91 9.50 -14.33
C GLU A 137 24.62 10.30 -14.03
N GLU A 138 23.46 9.69 -14.29
CA GLU A 138 22.14 10.28 -14.08
C GLU A 138 21.63 10.00 -12.65
N LEU A 139 21.13 11.04 -11.99
CA LEU A 139 20.45 10.91 -10.70
C LEU A 139 18.99 10.50 -10.89
N TRP A 140 18.49 9.62 -10.02
CA TRP A 140 17.07 9.30 -9.99
C TRP A 140 16.26 10.47 -9.41
N GLU A 141 15.50 11.14 -10.27
CA GLU A 141 14.58 12.20 -9.87
C GLU A 141 13.16 11.66 -9.63
N GLN A 142 12.59 11.92 -8.45
CA GLN A 142 11.22 11.53 -8.14
C GLN A 142 10.23 12.46 -8.85
N VAL A 143 9.18 11.89 -9.45
CA VAL A 143 8.20 12.66 -10.23
C VAL A 143 7.38 13.62 -9.37
N PHE A 144 6.78 13.13 -8.28
CA PHE A 144 5.74 13.87 -7.55
C PHE A 144 6.21 14.46 -6.22
N PHE A 145 7.36 14.04 -5.69
CA PHE A 145 7.81 14.40 -4.35
C PHE A 145 9.27 14.86 -4.37
N LYS A 146 9.62 15.74 -3.45
CA LYS A 146 11.00 16.17 -3.16
C LYS A 146 11.29 15.90 -1.69
N HIS A 147 12.51 15.51 -1.38
CA HIS A 147 12.97 15.36 -0.01
C HIS A 147 13.49 16.72 0.48
N ALA A 148 12.83 17.31 1.48
CA ALA A 148 13.20 18.59 2.06
C ALA A 148 12.88 18.61 3.55
N ASP A 149 13.83 19.08 4.37
CA ASP A 149 13.68 19.19 5.83
C ASP A 149 13.36 17.84 6.51
N GLU A 150 14.06 16.77 6.14
CA GLU A 150 13.83 15.39 6.63
C GLU A 150 12.42 14.83 6.34
N VAL A 151 11.66 15.50 5.46
CA VAL A 151 10.28 15.13 5.11
C VAL A 151 10.10 15.11 3.59
N TRP A 152 9.34 14.13 3.10
CA TRP A 152 8.89 14.12 1.71
C TRP A 152 7.76 15.12 1.53
N LYS A 153 8.00 16.14 0.72
CA LYS A 153 7.00 17.16 0.35
C LYS A 153 6.60 16.97 -1.10
N PRO A 154 5.32 17.15 -1.45
CA PRO A 154 4.92 17.13 -2.85
C PRO A 154 5.61 18.25 -3.65
N LYS A 155 5.85 18.03 -4.94
CA LYS A 155 6.40 19.03 -5.87
C LYS A 155 5.31 19.99 -6.39
N PHE A 156 4.37 20.40 -5.53
CA PHE A 156 3.37 21.42 -5.83
C PHE A 156 2.98 22.16 -4.55
N GLU A 157 2.35 23.31 -4.70
CA GLU A 157 1.85 24.14 -3.60
C GLU A 157 0.32 24.12 -3.60
N LEU A 158 -0.27 23.97 -2.42
CA LEU A 158 -1.73 23.95 -2.25
C LEU A 158 -2.23 25.39 -2.12
N PRO A 159 -3.16 25.84 -2.98
CA PRO A 159 -3.84 27.12 -2.79
C PRO A 159 -4.79 27.06 -1.59
N GLU A 160 -5.13 28.22 -1.03
CA GLU A 160 -6.10 28.32 0.08
C GLU A 160 -7.51 27.86 -0.33
N ASN A 161 -7.87 28.02 -1.60
CA ASN A 161 -9.18 27.60 -2.11
C ASN A 161 -9.22 26.08 -2.35
N CYS A 162 -10.14 25.40 -1.66
CA CYS A 162 -10.28 23.95 -1.72
C CYS A 162 -10.66 23.41 -3.12
N LYS A 163 -11.47 24.14 -3.90
CA LYS A 163 -11.89 23.70 -5.24
C LYS A 163 -10.71 23.80 -6.21
N GLU A 164 -10.05 24.96 -6.21
CA GLU A 164 -8.85 25.19 -7.01
C GLU A 164 -7.74 24.18 -6.65
N GLY A 165 -7.53 23.92 -5.36
CA GLY A 165 -6.57 22.93 -4.89
C GLY A 165 -6.90 21.53 -5.40
N THR A 166 -8.18 21.14 -5.42
CA THR A 166 -8.60 19.85 -5.96
C THR A 166 -8.31 19.72 -7.44
N ASP A 167 -8.60 20.76 -8.23
CA ASP A 167 -8.39 20.75 -9.67
C ASP A 167 -6.89 20.78 -10.02
N LEU A 168 -6.09 21.53 -9.27
CA LEU A 168 -4.63 21.52 -9.38
C LEU A 168 -4.03 20.16 -9.04
N ILE A 169 -4.48 19.50 -7.97
CA ILE A 169 -4.02 18.15 -7.61
C ILE A 169 -4.36 17.17 -8.73
N LYS A 170 -5.59 17.21 -9.25
CA LYS A 170 -5.99 16.34 -10.37
C LYS A 170 -5.07 16.55 -11.56
N LYS A 171 -4.86 17.80 -11.96
CA LYS A 171 -3.95 18.16 -13.04
C LYS A 171 -2.53 17.64 -12.80
N PHE A 172 -1.98 17.91 -11.62
CA PHE A 172 -0.61 17.51 -11.24
C PHE A 172 -0.40 15.99 -11.27
N ILE A 173 -1.38 15.21 -10.79
CA ILE A 173 -1.26 13.75 -10.70
C ILE A 173 -1.61 13.06 -12.04
N PHE A 174 -2.68 13.50 -12.71
CA PHE A 174 -3.27 12.78 -13.83
C PHE A 174 -2.77 13.26 -15.20
N ASP A 175 -2.26 14.49 -15.33
CA ASP A 175 -1.66 14.95 -16.61
C ASP A 175 -0.22 14.44 -16.79
N HIS A 176 0.39 13.90 -15.72
CA HIS A 176 1.73 13.34 -15.81
C HIS A 176 1.73 11.99 -16.54
N HIS A 177 2.36 11.99 -17.72
CA HIS A 177 2.62 10.80 -18.50
C HIS A 177 4.10 10.46 -18.55
N THR A 178 4.40 9.16 -18.43
CA THR A 178 5.76 8.64 -18.54
C THR A 178 6.07 8.17 -19.95
N SER A 179 7.25 8.55 -20.43
CA SER A 179 7.81 8.04 -21.68
C SER A 179 8.09 6.55 -21.56
N ILE A 180 7.90 5.85 -22.68
CA ILE A 180 8.16 4.41 -22.76
C ILE A 180 9.69 4.21 -22.87
N PRO A 181 10.31 3.38 -22.01
CA PRO A 181 11.72 3.01 -22.12
C PRO A 181 11.97 2.27 -23.42
N THR A 182 13.06 2.61 -24.12
CA THR A 182 13.49 1.94 -25.36
C THR A 182 14.43 0.75 -25.12
N SER A 183 14.51 0.27 -23.87
CA SER A 183 15.38 -0.84 -23.48
C SER A 183 14.86 -2.16 -24.04
N GLU A 184 15.74 -3.03 -24.54
CA GLU A 184 15.38 -4.38 -25.03
C GLU A 184 14.61 -5.17 -23.96
N THR A 185 15.00 -5.05 -22.68
CA THR A 185 14.32 -5.70 -21.55
C THR A 185 12.87 -5.21 -21.40
N PHE A 186 12.59 -3.95 -21.72
CA PHE A 186 11.22 -3.43 -21.71
C PHE A 186 10.36 -4.04 -22.82
N ASP A 187 10.91 -4.19 -24.03
CA ASP A 187 10.19 -4.83 -25.14
C ASP A 187 9.92 -6.30 -24.85
N LEU A 188 10.86 -6.99 -24.18
CA LEU A 188 10.63 -8.34 -23.67
C LEU A 188 9.49 -8.37 -22.66
N ILE A 189 9.45 -7.48 -21.67
CA ILE A 189 8.33 -7.38 -20.71
C ILE A 189 7.01 -7.09 -21.42
N LYS A 190 7.01 -6.21 -22.42
CA LYS A 190 5.81 -5.83 -23.16
C LYS A 190 5.27 -7.01 -23.97
N GLU A 191 6.13 -7.71 -24.70
CA GLU A 191 5.75 -8.89 -25.47
C GLU A 191 5.33 -10.03 -24.55
N PHE A 192 6.03 -10.20 -23.44
CA PHE A 192 5.66 -11.10 -22.37
C PHE A 192 4.25 -10.78 -21.86
N ASN A 193 3.96 -9.54 -21.48
CA ASN A 193 2.62 -9.16 -21.01
C ASN A 193 1.52 -9.32 -22.08
N ARG A 194 1.87 -9.28 -23.38
CA ARG A 194 0.95 -9.46 -24.51
C ARG A 194 0.63 -10.93 -24.79
N ARG A 195 1.59 -11.84 -24.68
CA ARG A 195 1.40 -13.27 -24.95
C ARG A 195 0.59 -13.93 -23.83
N GLY A 196 -0.71 -14.07 -24.05
CA GLY A 196 -1.56 -14.93 -23.23
C GLY A 196 -1.23 -16.40 -23.49
N SER A 197 -0.74 -17.11 -22.46
CA SER A 197 -0.58 -18.57 -22.41
C SER A 197 0.28 -19.18 -23.53
N TYR A 198 1.60 -19.21 -23.34
CA TYR A 198 2.41 -20.24 -23.98
C TYR A 198 2.43 -21.48 -23.07
N ARG A 199 1.86 -22.58 -23.56
CA ARG A 199 2.18 -23.93 -23.09
C ARG A 199 3.67 -24.15 -23.32
N GLY A 200 4.41 -24.46 -22.26
CA GLY A 200 5.81 -24.86 -22.37
C GLY A 200 5.93 -26.07 -23.28
N ASN A 201 6.70 -25.93 -24.36
CA ASN A 201 7.22 -27.06 -25.11
C ASN A 201 8.55 -27.45 -24.45
N SER A 202 8.62 -28.72 -24.06
CA SER A 202 9.79 -29.38 -23.51
C SER A 202 10.97 -29.35 -24.46
N SER A 203 12.11 -28.82 -24.02
CA SER A 203 13.42 -29.26 -24.48
C SER A 203 14.48 -28.94 -23.42
N SER A 204 15.16 -30.02 -23.03
CA SER A 204 16.12 -30.19 -21.95
C SER A 204 17.41 -29.38 -22.10
N SER A 205 17.95 -28.91 -20.97
CA SER A 205 19.40 -28.99 -20.69
C SER A 205 19.64 -29.03 -19.17
N ASN A 206 20.51 -29.97 -18.78
CA ASN A 206 20.75 -30.44 -17.43
C ASN A 206 21.59 -29.47 -16.59
N THR A 207 21.31 -29.37 -15.29
CA THR A 207 22.32 -29.47 -14.20
C THR A 207 21.64 -29.79 -12.86
N PRO A 208 22.34 -30.48 -11.92
CA PRO A 208 21.70 -31.16 -10.81
C PRO A 208 21.78 -30.35 -9.52
N THR A 209 20.64 -30.07 -8.89
CA THR A 209 20.62 -29.68 -7.47
C THR A 209 19.48 -30.39 -6.76
N THR A 210 19.87 -31.23 -5.81
CA THR A 210 19.05 -32.01 -4.89
C THR A 210 17.98 -31.16 -4.21
N ALA A 211 16.71 -31.44 -4.50
CA ALA A 211 15.57 -30.94 -3.74
C ALA A 211 14.97 -32.09 -2.93
N THR A 212 15.11 -32.02 -1.60
CA THR A 212 14.32 -32.81 -0.66
C THR A 212 12.88 -32.30 -0.68
N ASN A 213 11.97 -33.12 -1.19
CA ASN A 213 10.53 -32.90 -1.14
C ASN A 213 10.03 -32.95 0.31
N VAL A 214 9.30 -31.91 0.73
CA VAL A 214 8.34 -32.03 1.84
C VAL A 214 7.00 -31.48 1.33
N ASN A 215 6.08 -32.41 1.11
CA ASN A 215 4.68 -32.12 0.77
C ASN A 215 4.02 -31.33 1.90
N PHE A 216 3.39 -30.20 1.57
CA PHE A 216 2.39 -29.58 2.43
C PHE A 216 1.07 -29.49 1.69
N GLU A 217 0.10 -30.24 2.19
CA GLU A 217 -1.29 -30.19 1.78
C GLU A 217 -1.91 -28.82 2.10
N ASN A 218 -2.70 -28.35 1.13
CA ASN A 218 -3.42 -27.09 1.15
C ASN A 218 -4.48 -27.04 2.25
N ASN A 219 -4.60 -25.89 2.93
CA ASN A 219 -5.93 -25.41 3.25
C ASN A 219 -6.05 -23.88 3.19
N HIS A 220 -7.09 -23.43 2.50
CA HIS A 220 -7.35 -22.05 2.08
C HIS A 220 -7.73 -21.11 3.22
N ASN A 221 -7.29 -19.85 3.16
CA ASN A 221 -8.16 -18.66 3.18
C ASN A 221 -7.41 -17.38 2.80
N ASN A 222 -8.10 -16.50 2.09
CA ASN A 222 -7.61 -15.45 1.19
C ASN A 222 -7.67 -14.06 1.84
N SER A 223 -6.67 -13.19 1.63
CA SER A 223 -6.86 -11.73 1.65
C SER A 223 -5.72 -10.98 0.96
N ASN A 224 -6.08 -10.18 -0.05
CA ASN A 224 -5.21 -9.29 -0.82
C ASN A 224 -4.52 -8.23 0.06
N HIS A 225 -3.19 -8.19 0.08
CA HIS A 225 -2.40 -7.11 0.68
C HIS A 225 -1.31 -6.64 -0.28
N GLY A 226 -1.59 -5.54 -0.98
CA GLY A 226 -0.66 -4.93 -1.93
C GLY A 226 -1.04 -3.50 -2.28
N THR A 227 -1.22 -2.62 -1.28
CA THR A 227 -1.45 -1.17 -1.54
C THR A 227 -1.13 -0.24 -0.36
N LYS A 228 -0.67 -0.74 0.80
CA LYS A 228 -0.67 0.02 2.06
C LYS A 228 0.31 1.20 2.16
N ARG A 229 1.19 1.44 1.17
CA ARG A 229 2.17 2.55 1.23
C ARG A 229 1.71 3.86 0.58
N ALA A 230 0.77 3.81 -0.37
CA ALA A 230 0.23 5.01 -1.03
C ALA A 230 -0.95 5.64 -0.26
N ASP A 231 -1.66 4.83 0.54
CA ASP A 231 -2.85 5.25 1.29
C ASP A 231 -2.58 6.12 2.51
N HIS A 232 -1.37 6.06 3.07
CA HIS A 232 -1.02 6.81 4.26
C HIS A 232 -0.92 8.32 4.01
N LEU A 233 -0.64 8.75 2.78
CA LEU A 233 -0.42 10.16 2.46
C LEU A 233 -1.72 10.92 2.14
N ILE A 234 -2.67 10.31 1.42
CA ILE A 234 -3.95 10.95 1.08
C ILE A 234 -4.75 11.30 2.35
N ARG A 235 -4.69 10.45 3.39
CA ARG A 235 -5.39 10.69 4.67
C ARG A 235 -4.79 11.82 5.50
N LYS A 236 -3.49 12.10 5.35
CA LYS A 236 -2.78 13.14 6.13
C LYS A 236 -3.05 14.55 5.57
N TYR A 237 -3.45 14.67 4.31
CA TYR A 237 -3.71 15.97 3.67
C TYR A 237 -5.18 16.40 3.67
N SER A 238 -6.16 15.50 3.89
CA SER A 238 -7.55 15.90 4.16
C SER A 238 -7.80 16.42 5.57
N SER A 239 -6.85 16.27 6.51
CA SER A 239 -7.01 16.72 7.91
C SER A 239 -6.41 18.11 8.18
N LEU A 240 -6.03 18.86 7.15
CA LEU A 240 -5.53 20.23 7.26
C LEU A 240 -6.55 21.21 6.66
N SER A 241 -7.65 21.45 7.39
CA SER A 241 -8.45 22.67 7.25
C SER A 241 -8.83 23.18 8.64
N SER A 242 -8.26 24.33 9.03
CA SER A 242 -8.56 25.08 10.26
C SER A 242 -9.92 25.82 10.15
N PRO A 243 -10.31 26.63 11.15
CA PRO A 243 -11.04 26.26 12.36
C PRO A 243 -12.50 26.76 12.33
N GLY A 244 -13.41 26.04 12.99
CA GLY A 244 -14.76 26.53 13.31
C GLY A 244 -15.89 25.83 12.58
N ILE A 245 -16.14 24.56 12.91
CA ILE A 245 -17.49 23.98 12.87
C ILE A 245 -17.63 23.10 14.11
N ASP A 246 -18.63 23.43 14.93
CA ASP A 246 -19.00 22.71 16.14
C ASP A 246 -19.32 21.23 15.86
N VAL A 247 -19.03 20.42 16.87
CA VAL A 247 -19.46 19.03 16.98
C VAL A 247 -20.98 18.97 16.86
N VAL A 248 -21.49 18.48 15.73
CA VAL A 248 -22.88 18.05 15.59
C VAL A 248 -22.88 16.56 15.28
N SER A 249 -23.63 15.83 16.10
CA SER A 249 -23.87 14.40 16.07
C SER A 249 -23.87 13.80 14.66
N ILE A 250 -23.12 12.70 14.51
CA ILE A 250 -23.22 11.78 13.37
C ILE A 250 -24.54 11.03 13.52
N ASP A 251 -25.63 11.69 13.16
CA ASP A 251 -26.91 11.08 12.82
C ASP A 251 -27.61 12.03 11.85
N LYS A 252 -27.76 11.58 10.59
CA LYS A 252 -28.38 12.24 9.42
C LYS A 252 -27.43 13.08 8.54
N ILE A 253 -26.83 12.41 7.56
CA ILE A 253 -26.62 13.01 6.24
C ILE A 253 -27.23 12.05 5.21
N ASP A 254 -28.29 12.54 4.56
CA ASP A 254 -29.14 11.85 3.59
C ASP A 254 -28.38 11.55 2.28
N SER A 255 -28.75 10.45 1.62
CA SER A 255 -28.05 9.89 0.45
C SER A 255 -28.34 10.62 -0.87
N SER A 256 -29.03 11.75 -0.85
CA SER A 256 -29.53 12.42 -2.05
C SER A 256 -28.55 13.43 -2.70
N THR A 257 -27.42 13.73 -2.07
CA THR A 257 -26.53 14.83 -2.54
C THR A 257 -25.43 14.39 -3.52
N PHE A 258 -25.28 13.08 -3.79
CA PHE A 258 -24.21 12.56 -4.67
C PHE A 258 -24.64 12.19 -6.10
N GLN A 259 -25.85 12.57 -6.54
CA GLN A 259 -26.37 12.21 -7.86
C GLN A 259 -26.29 13.28 -8.95
N GLN A 260 -25.61 14.41 -8.74
CA GLN A 260 -25.34 15.35 -9.82
C GLN A 260 -23.87 15.73 -9.82
N ILE A 261 -23.15 15.21 -10.80
CA ILE A 261 -22.12 15.85 -11.64
C ILE A 261 -21.50 14.69 -12.43
N SER A 262 -22.05 14.49 -13.64
CA SER A 262 -21.49 13.68 -14.73
C SER A 262 -20.63 14.57 -15.63
#